data_AF-A0A3S5EM95-F1
#
_entry.id   AF-A0A3S5EM95-F1
#
_cell.length_a   1.000
_cell.length_b   1.000
_cell.length_c   1.000
_cell.angle_alpha   90.00
_cell.angle_beta   90.00
_cell.angle_gamma   90.00
#
_symmetry.space_group_name_H-M   'P 1'
#
loop_
_entity.id
_entity.type
_entity.pdbx_description
1 polymer ?
#
loop_
_entity_poly.entity_id
_entity_poly.type
_entity_poly.pdbx_seq_one_letter_code
_entity_poly.pdbx_strand_id
1 'polypeptide(L)' 'MKVHHSALKHGIDAEDATHAAYWSQWIEPLEDEEWPHRELRLGFDTQARLLETVVLIFEGGDELIIHAMPARRQFWDLLP' A
#
# COMPACT_ATOMS: atom_id res chain seq x y z
N MET A 1 -11.21 -0.60 -3.40
CA MET A 1 -10.17 -1.12 -2.50
C MET A 1 -10.75 -1.48 -1.15
N LYS A 2 -10.43 -2.65 -0.60
CA LYS A 2 -10.78 -3.07 0.77
C LYS A 2 -9.52 -3.04 1.65
N VAL A 3 -9.70 -2.96 2.96
CA VAL A 3 -8.59 -3.03 3.92
C VAL A 3 -8.76 -4.24 4.81
N HIS A 4 -7.79 -5.15 4.79
CA HIS A 4 -7.78 -6.28 5.70
C HIS A 4 -7.41 -5.82 7.12
N HIS A 5 -8.02 -6.40 8.16
CA HIS A 5 -7.78 -6.00 9.55
C HIS A 5 -6.29 -6.08 9.96
N SER A 6 -5.52 -7.00 9.36
CA SER A 6 -4.08 -7.11 9.62
C SER A 6 -3.26 -5.94 9.11
N ALA A 7 -3.76 -5.18 8.13
CA ALA A 7 -3.06 -4.04 7.58
C ALA A 7 -2.87 -2.92 8.61
N LEU A 8 -3.78 -2.83 9.57
CA LEU A 8 -3.84 -1.76 10.57
C LEU A 8 -2.96 -2.02 11.80
N LYS A 9 -2.22 -3.14 11.83
CA LYS A 9 -1.40 -3.57 13.00
C LYS A 9 -0.32 -2.56 13.41
N HIS A 10 0.05 -1.64 12.52
CA HIS A 10 1.03 -0.58 12.78
C HIS A 10 0.40 0.77 13.17
N GLY A 11 -0.89 0.79 13.54
CA GLY A 11 -1.55 2.00 14.03
C GLY A 11 -1.88 3.01 12.92
N ILE A 12 -2.01 2.53 11.68
CA ILE A 12 -2.51 3.32 10.56
C ILE A 12 -4.02 3.12 10.48
N ASP A 13 -4.78 4.21 10.34
CA ASP A 13 -6.22 4.15 10.14
C ASP A 13 -6.58 3.66 8.74
N ALA A 14 -7.73 3.01 8.59
CA ALA A 14 -8.13 2.43 7.30
C ALA A 14 -8.31 3.49 6.20
N GLU A 15 -8.77 4.69 6.57
CA GLU A 15 -8.89 5.84 5.66
C GLU A 15 -7.52 6.30 5.17
N ASP A 16 -6.56 6.46 6.08
CA ASP A 16 -5.18 6.84 5.76
C ASP A 16 -4.48 5.81 4.86
N ALA A 17 -4.64 4.52 5.18
CA ALA A 17 -4.10 3.44 4.35
C ALA A 17 -4.71 3.43 2.94
N THR A 18 -6.03 3.64 2.85
CA THR A 18 -6.75 3.68 1.56
C THR A 18 -6.32 4.90 0.74
N HIS A 19 -6.20 6.07 1.37
CA HIS A 19 -5.78 7.30 0.71
C HIS A 19 -4.37 7.16 0.13
N ALA A 20 -3.41 6.69 0.94
CA ALA A 20 -2.03 6.50 0.51
C ALA A 20 -1.88 5.45 -0.60
N ALA A 21 -2.63 4.33 -0.54
CA ALA A 21 -2.56 3.29 -1.57
C ALA A 21 -3.24 3.70 -2.89
N TYR A 22 -4.30 4.50 -2.83
CA TYR A 22 -5.04 4.95 -4.00
C TYR A 22 -4.29 6.06 -4.75
N TRP A 23 -3.77 7.04 -4.01
CA TRP A 23 -2.96 8.15 -4.55
C TRP A 23 -1.48 7.87 -4.36
N SER A 24 -1.05 6.69 -4.80
CA SER A 24 0.34 6.28 -4.68
C SER A 24 1.25 7.10 -5.60
N GLN A 25 2.37 7.53 -5.03
CA GLN A 25 3.46 8.22 -5.74
C GLN A 25 4.41 7.23 -6.42
N TRP A 26 4.45 6.00 -5.92
CA TRP A 26 5.21 4.89 -6.49
C TRP A 26 4.46 3.58 -6.32
N ILE A 27 4.52 2.72 -7.33
CA ILE A 27 3.99 1.35 -7.31
C ILE A 27 5.12 0.43 -7.79
N GLU A 28 5.59 -0.44 -6.89
CA GLU A 28 6.59 -1.46 -7.16
C GLU A 28 5.92 -2.84 -7.16
N PRO A 29 5.93 -3.59 -8.28
CA PRO A 29 5.52 -4.98 -8.29
C PRO A 29 6.45 -5.80 -7.39
N LEU A 30 5.89 -6.58 -6.47
CA LEU A 30 6.66 -7.58 -5.73
C LEU A 30 6.61 -8.88 -6.56
N GLU A 31 7.77 -9.51 -6.80
CA GLU A 31 8.00 -10.64 -7.71
C GLU A 31 7.08 -11.86 -7.45
N ASP A 32 5.80 -11.75 -7.81
CA ASP A 32 4.83 -12.84 -7.84
C ASP A 32 4.17 -12.84 -9.22
N GLU A 33 4.48 -13.85 -10.03
CA GLU A 33 3.84 -14.07 -11.34
C GLU A 33 2.47 -14.76 -11.21
N GLU A 34 2.03 -15.08 -9.99
CA GLU A 34 0.73 -15.69 -9.70
C GLU A 34 -0.27 -14.71 -9.09
N TRP A 35 -1.54 -14.88 -9.43
CA TRP A 35 -2.64 -14.11 -8.84
C TRP A 35 -3.00 -14.60 -7.43
N PRO A 36 -3.38 -13.69 -6.51
CA PRO A 36 -3.33 -12.24 -6.65
C PRO A 36 -1.89 -11.71 -6.59
N HIS A 37 -1.55 -10.79 -7.50
CA HIS A 37 -0.24 -10.14 -7.50
C HIS A 37 -0.12 -9.15 -6.33
N ARG A 38 1.10 -8.94 -5.86
CA ARG A 38 1.41 -8.02 -4.78
C ARG A 38 2.08 -6.77 -5.32
N GLU A 39 1.60 -5.62 -4.87
CA GLU A 39 2.22 -4.32 -5.13
C GLU A 39 2.64 -3.69 -3.80
N LEU A 40 3.88 -3.22 -3.73
CA LEU A 40 4.30 -2.23 -2.73
C LEU A 40 3.94 -0.84 -3.28
N ARG A 41 3.07 -0.12 -2.58
CA ARG A 41 2.70 1.24 -2.94
C ARG A 41 3.19 2.24 -1.89
N LEU A 42 3.87 3.29 -2.32
CA LEU A 42 4.25 4.43 -1.48
C LEU A 42 3.30 5.59 -1.77
N GLY A 43 2.74 6.20 -0.73
CA GLY A 43 1.84 7.35 -0.90
C GLY A 43 1.63 8.12 0.39
N PHE A 44 1.10 9.33 0.27
CA PHE A 44 0.81 10.18 1.41
C PHE A 44 -0.60 9.91 1.93
N ASP A 45 -0.73 9.79 3.25
CA ASP A 45 -2.03 9.71 3.89
C ASP A 45 -2.73 11.08 3.98
N THR A 46 -3.87 11.13 4.68
CA THR A 46 -4.65 12.37 4.82
C THR A 46 -3.96 13.45 5.65
N GLN A 47 -2.85 13.10 6.32
CA GLN A 47 -2.06 13.96 7.20
C GLN A 47 -0.66 14.24 6.64
N ALA A 48 -0.44 13.96 5.35
CA ALA A 48 0.84 14.13 4.66
C ALA A 48 2.00 13.29 5.25
N ARG A 49 1.70 12.19 5.95
CA ARG A 49 2.72 11.19 6.33
C ARG A 49 2.90 10.23 5.17
N LEU A 50 4.15 9.98 4.80
CA LEU A 50 4.46 8.97 3.78
C LEU A 50 4.26 7.58 4.37
N LEU A 51 3.37 6.80 3.77
CA LEU A 51 3.09 5.42 4.11
C LEU A 51 3.61 4.48 3.03
N GLU A 52 4.02 3.29 3.45
CA GLU A 52 4.13 2.14 2.57
C GLU A 52 2.93 1.22 2.81
N THR A 53 2.36 0.71 1.73
CA THR A 53 1.26 -0.25 1.76
C THR A 53 1.57 -1.44 0.87
N VAL A 54 1.08 -2.63 1.25
CA VAL A 54 1.08 -3.79 0.35
C VAL A 54 -0.35 -4.08 -0.07
N VAL A 55 -0.59 -4.06 -1.38
CA VAL A 55 -1.90 -4.24 -2.00
C VAL A 55 -1.90 -5.52 -2.81
N LEU A 56 -2.90 -6.37 -2.58
CA LEU A 56 -3.23 -7.49 -3.45
C LEU A 56 -4.10 -7.01 -4.60
N ILE A 57 -3.71 -7.32 -5.82
CA ILE A 57 -4.48 -7.09 -7.04
C ILE A 57 -4.99 -8.45 -7.52
N PHE A 58 -6.30 -8.58 -7.67
CA PHE A 58 -6.94 -9.82 -8.13
C PHE A 58 -7.23 -9.74 -9.64
N GLU A 59 -7.40 -10.90 -10.30
CA GLU A 59 -7.69 -10.96 -11.75
C GLU A 59 -8.89 -10.10 -12.17
N GLY A 60 -9.88 -9.96 -11.30
CA GLY A 60 -11.08 -9.15 -11.54
C GLY A 60 -10.91 -7.63 -11.30
N GLY A 61 -9.70 -7.17 -10.96
CA GLY A 61 -9.41 -5.76 -10.63
C GLY A 61 -9.80 -5.36 -9.21
N ASP A 62 -10.29 -6.30 -8.40
CA ASP A 62 -10.46 -6.07 -6.97
C ASP A 62 -9.10 -5.83 -6.31
N GLU A 63 -9.08 -4.94 -5.32
CA GLU A 63 -7.87 -4.57 -4.58
C GLU A 63 -8.07 -4.76 -3.07
N LEU A 64 -7.09 -5.34 -2.39
CA LEU A 64 -7.09 -5.54 -0.94
C LEU A 64 -5.77 -5.09 -0.31
N ILE A 65 -5.80 -4.09 0.56
CA ILE A 65 -4.64 -3.70 1.37
C ILE A 65 -4.46 -4.74 2.48
N ILE A 66 -3.28 -5.37 2.53
CA ILE A 66 -2.91 -6.38 3.53
C ILE A 66 -1.86 -5.90 4.53
N HIS A 67 -1.21 -4.77 4.24
CA HIS A 67 -0.19 -4.14 5.08
C HIS A 67 -0.23 -2.61 4.90
N ALA A 68 -0.11 -1.85 5.99
CA ALA A 68 0.09 -0.40 5.97
C ALA A 68 0.96 0.02 7.17
N MET A 69 1.98 0.84 6.93
CA MET A 69 2.85 1.38 7.97
C MET A 69 3.54 2.66 7.50
N PRO A 70 4.15 3.47 8.39
CA PRO A 70 5.02 4.56 7.97
C PRO A 70 6.12 4.04 7.03
N ALA A 71 6.33 4.72 5.91
CA ALA A 71 7.25 4.25 4.88
C ALA A 71 8.68 4.14 5.44
N ARG A 72 9.29 2.96 5.30
CA ARG A 72 10.67 2.73 5.67
C ARG A 72 11.60 3.55 4.77
N ARG A 73 12.64 4.13 5.38
CA ARG A 73 13.59 5.02 4.69
C ARG A 73 14.25 4.38 3.46
N GLN A 74 14.42 3.06 3.45
CA GLN A 74 15.01 2.32 2.32
C GLN A 74 14.22 2.46 1.01
N PHE A 75 12.93 2.79 1.08
CA PHE A 75 12.08 2.94 -0.12
C PHE A 75 11.92 4.39 -0.56
N TRP A 76 12.48 5.35 0.18
CA TRP A 76 12.34 6.76 -0.18
C TRP A 76 13.07 7.08 -1.48
N ASP A 77 14.13 6.35 -1.80
CA ASP A 77 14.89 6.47 -3.04
C ASP A 77 14.12 5.96 -4.28
N LEU A 78 12.94 5.34 -4.09
CA LEU A 78 12.03 4.98 -5.18
C LEU A 78 11.13 6.16 -5.60
N LEU A 79 11.03 7.22 -4.79
CA LEU A 79 10.22 8.39 -5.13
C LEU A 79 10.92 9.25 -6.20
N PRO A 80 10.16 9.87 -7.12
CA PRO A 80 10.70 10.72 -8.20
C PRO A 80 11.26 12.06 -7.72
#